data_AF-A0A963LWW1-F1
#
_entry.id   AF-A0A963LWW1-F1
#
_cell.length_a   1.000
_cell.length_b   1.000
_cell.length_c   1.000
_cell.angle_alpha   90.00
_cell.angle_beta   90.00
_cell.angle_gamma   90.00
#
_symmetry.space_group_name_H-M   'P 1'
#
loop_
_entity.id
_entity.type
_entity.pdbx_description
1 polymer ?
#
loop_
_entity_poly.entity_id
_entity_poly.type
_entity_poly.pdbx_seq_one_letter_code
_entity_poly.pdbx_strand_id
1 'polypeptide(L)'
;MPDAIPTTTSALDEETARAELYGLLAQLFYAPPSSELAARLRVAVTEAPAAGGHLEEPWRALVGAARSLDDQAIADEYVALFGGMTKPDVYLYGSHYLSGFLNEKPLARLRAA
;
A
#
# COMPACT_ATOMS: atom_id res chain seq x y z
N MET A 1 -37.89 -6.10 8.87
CA MET A 1 -37.33 -5.29 7.77
C MET A 1 -36.30 -6.18 7.11
N PRO A 2 -36.49 -6.68 5.87
CA PRO A 2 -35.53 -7.61 5.29
C PRO A 2 -34.28 -6.83 4.87
N ASP A 3 -33.11 -7.31 5.26
CA ASP A 3 -31.81 -6.83 4.79
C ASP A 3 -31.79 -6.87 3.26
N ALA A 4 -31.54 -5.72 2.64
CA ALA A 4 -31.35 -5.63 1.20
C ALA A 4 -30.02 -6.32 0.86
N ILE A 5 -30.09 -7.42 0.10
CA ILE A 5 -28.91 -8.07 -0.45
C ILE A 5 -28.21 -7.06 -1.37
N PRO A 6 -26.89 -6.78 -1.21
CA PRO A 6 -26.18 -5.85 -2.07
C PRO A 6 -26.35 -6.26 -3.52
N THR A 7 -26.75 -5.31 -4.37
CA THR A 7 -26.93 -5.54 -5.81
C THR A 7 -25.57 -5.89 -6.39
N THR A 8 -25.46 -6.98 -7.16
CA THR A 8 -24.20 -7.55 -7.67
C THR A 8 -23.23 -6.52 -8.26
N THR A 9 -23.74 -5.45 -8.89
CA THR A 9 -22.93 -4.33 -9.40
C THR A 9 -22.12 -3.63 -8.30
N SER A 10 -22.74 -3.28 -7.16
CA SER A 10 -22.06 -2.59 -6.06
C SER A 10 -20.99 -3.47 -5.42
N ALA A 11 -21.21 -4.79 -5.38
CA ALA A 11 -20.23 -5.73 -4.87
C ALA A 11 -19.02 -5.88 -5.81
N LEU A 12 -19.25 -5.87 -7.13
CA LEU A 12 -18.18 -5.88 -8.13
C LEU A 12 -17.37 -4.57 -8.13
N ASP A 13 -18.05 -3.43 -7.93
CA ASP A 13 -17.40 -2.13 -7.80
C ASP A 13 -16.49 -2.09 -6.57
N GLU A 14 -16.95 -2.65 -5.45
CA GLU A 14 -16.17 -2.77 -4.23
C GLU A 14 -14.95 -3.71 -4.40
N GLU A 15 -15.14 -4.87 -5.02
CA GLU A 15 -14.05 -5.82 -5.29
C GLU A 15 -12.97 -5.17 -6.16
N THR A 16 -13.38 -4.43 -7.18
CA THR A 16 -12.47 -3.71 -8.08
C THR A 16 -11.69 -2.64 -7.31
N ALA A 17 -12.38 -1.79 -6.55
CA ALA A 17 -11.74 -0.77 -5.72
C ALA A 17 -10.74 -1.37 -4.73
N ARG A 18 -11.05 -2.53 -4.16
CA ARG A 18 -10.18 -3.25 -3.24
C ARG A 18 -8.93 -3.80 -3.94
N ALA A 19 -9.11 -4.41 -5.12
CA ALA A 19 -8.01 -4.91 -5.92
C ALA A 19 -7.05 -3.78 -6.36
N GLU A 20 -7.59 -2.63 -6.76
CA GLU A 20 -6.80 -1.45 -7.13
C GLU A 20 -6.00 -0.91 -5.93
N LEU A 21 -6.62 -0.79 -4.76
CA LEU A 21 -5.95 -0.33 -3.55
C LEU A 21 -4.81 -1.27 -3.14
N TYR A 22 -5.06 -2.59 -3.11
CA TYR A 22 -4.02 -3.56 -2.80
C TYR A 22 -2.92 -3.59 -3.86
N GLY A 23 -3.26 -3.40 -5.13
CA GLY A 23 -2.29 -3.31 -6.23
C GLY A 23 -1.36 -2.10 -6.08
N LEU A 24 -1.88 -0.95 -5.62
CA LEU A 24 -1.07 0.22 -5.31
C LEU A 24 -0.15 -0.05 -4.11
N LEU A 25 -0.69 -0.55 -3.01
CA LEU A 25 0.10 -0.85 -1.80
C LEU A 25 1.21 -1.87 -2.10
N ALA A 26 0.90 -2.92 -2.87
CA ALA A 26 1.89 -3.90 -3.29
C ALA A 26 3.06 -3.25 -4.04
N GLN A 27 2.80 -2.32 -4.96
CA GLN A 27 3.86 -1.62 -5.68
C GLN A 27 4.72 -0.75 -4.75
N LEU A 28 4.10 -0.03 -3.81
CA LEU A 28 4.80 0.85 -2.88
C LEU A 28 5.69 0.10 -1.88
N PHE A 29 5.35 -1.15 -1.53
CA PHE A 29 6.10 -1.96 -0.57
C PHE A 29 7.03 -3.00 -1.21
N TYR A 30 6.92 -3.26 -2.52
CA TYR A 30 7.72 -4.30 -3.18
C TYR A 30 9.09 -3.79 -3.62
N ALA A 31 9.15 -2.57 -4.14
CA ALA A 31 10.37 -1.95 -4.67
C ALA A 31 10.29 -0.42 -4.54
N PRO A 32 11.41 0.31 -4.67
CA PRO A 32 11.39 1.77 -4.80
C PRO A 32 10.36 2.20 -5.87
N PRO A 33 9.45 3.15 -5.57
CA PRO A 33 8.46 3.61 -6.53
C PRO A 33 9.09 4.07 -7.85
N SER A 34 8.54 3.63 -8.98
CA SER A 34 9.00 4.09 -10.28
C SER A 34 8.66 5.57 -10.49
N SER A 35 9.40 6.25 -11.37
CA SER A 35 9.12 7.64 -11.76
C SER A 35 7.69 7.80 -12.34
N GLU A 36 7.20 6.79 -13.07
CA GLU A 36 5.83 6.76 -13.58
C GLU A 36 4.80 6.72 -12.45
N LEU A 37 5.01 5.85 -11.45
CA LEU A 37 4.11 5.75 -10.29
C LEU A 37 4.13 7.05 -9.47
N ALA A 38 5.31 7.62 -9.23
CA ALA A 38 5.48 8.90 -8.54
C ALA A 38 4.76 10.03 -9.30
N ALA A 39 4.92 10.11 -10.63
CA ALA A 39 4.24 11.09 -11.47
C ALA A 39 2.71 10.95 -11.39
N ARG A 40 2.18 9.72 -11.42
CA ARG A 40 0.74 9.45 -11.26
C ARG A 40 0.22 9.88 -9.88
N LEU A 41 0.98 9.64 -8.82
CA LEU A 41 0.61 10.07 -7.47
C LEU A 41 0.59 11.61 -7.36
N ARG A 42 1.56 12.31 -7.97
CA ARG A 42 1.62 13.78 -7.93
C ARG A 42 0.39 14.45 -8.52
N VAL A 43 -0.19 13.88 -9.58
CA VAL A 43 -1.39 14.42 -10.24
C VAL A 43 -2.70 13.85 -9.69
N ALA A 44 -2.64 12.95 -8.70
CA ALA A 44 -3.83 12.30 -8.16
C ALA A 44 -4.76 13.31 -7.46
N VAL A 45 -6.07 13.12 -7.66
CA VAL A 45 -7.11 13.90 -6.97
C VAL A 45 -7.17 13.44 -5.51
N THR A 46 -7.23 14.39 -4.59
CA THR A 46 -7.28 14.13 -3.14
C THR A 46 -8.65 14.35 -2.52
N GLU A 47 -9.61 14.87 -3.29
CA GLU A 47 -10.99 15.02 -2.86
C GLU A 47 -11.68 13.65 -2.83
N ALA A 48 -12.16 13.25 -1.66
CA ALA A 48 -12.88 11.99 -1.51
C ALA A 48 -14.31 12.10 -2.07
N PRO A 49 -14.85 11.03 -2.68
CA PRO A 49 -16.25 11.00 -3.12
C PRO A 49 -17.27 11.21 -1.99
N ALA A 50 -16.87 10.90 -0.75
CA ALA A 50 -17.65 11.14 0.46
C ALA A 50 -16.71 11.66 1.57
N ALA A 51 -17.13 12.73 2.24
CA ALA A 51 -16.38 13.31 3.35
C ALA A 51 -16.35 12.36 4.56
N GLY A 52 -15.20 12.30 5.24
CA GLY A 52 -15.02 11.53 6.47
C GLY A 52 -14.67 10.06 6.25
N GLY A 53 -14.30 9.67 5.02
CA GLY A 53 -13.81 8.32 4.74
C GLY A 53 -12.48 8.05 5.43
N HIS A 54 -12.28 6.84 5.95
CA HIS A 54 -11.03 6.44 6.64
C HIS A 54 -9.77 6.59 5.78
N LEU A 55 -9.92 6.55 4.45
CA LEU A 55 -8.81 6.70 3.50
C LEU A 55 -8.58 8.15 3.05
N GLU A 56 -9.46 9.10 3.38
CA GLU A 56 -9.39 10.47 2.87
C GLU A 56 -8.13 11.21 3.36
N GLU A 57 -7.82 11.12 4.65
CA GLU A 57 -6.61 11.75 5.20
C GLU A 57 -5.34 11.01 4.76
N PRO A 58 -5.23 9.66 4.91
CA PRO A 58 -4.01 8.96 4.52
C PRO A 58 -3.68 9.12 3.03
N TRP A 59 -4.71 9.18 2.18
CA TRP A 59 -4.53 9.45 0.75
C TRP A 59 -3.99 10.85 0.48
N ARG A 60 -4.52 11.87 1.18
CA ARG A 60 -3.99 13.24 1.13
C ARG A 60 -2.53 13.30 1.56
N ALA A 61 -2.17 12.60 2.63
CA ALA A 61 -0.80 12.54 3.13
C ALA A 61 0.15 11.89 2.11
N LEU A 62 -0.24 10.73 1.54
CA LEU A 62 0.54 10.03 0.52
C LEU A 62 0.79 10.89 -0.72
N VAL A 63 -0.27 11.49 -1.26
CA VAL A 63 -0.18 12.38 -2.43
C VAL A 63 0.63 13.64 -2.10
N GLY A 64 0.46 14.19 -0.90
CA GLY A 64 1.26 15.31 -0.39
C GLY A 64 2.76 15.00 -0.36
N ALA A 65 3.14 13.84 0.17
CA ALA A 65 4.53 13.39 0.21
C ALA A 65 5.11 13.26 -1.22
N ALA A 66 4.38 12.60 -2.13
CA ALA A 66 4.80 12.44 -3.53
C ALA A 66 4.99 13.79 -4.25
N ARG A 67 4.20 14.81 -3.90
CA ARG A 67 4.34 16.18 -4.45
C ARG A 67 5.53 16.95 -3.87
N SER A 68 5.89 16.68 -2.63
CA SER A 68 6.96 17.39 -1.91
C SER A 68 8.37 16.86 -2.20
N LEU A 69 8.48 15.62 -2.69
CA LEU A 69 9.74 14.93 -2.93
C LEU A 69 9.97 14.68 -4.42
N ASP A 70 11.23 14.75 -4.84
CA ASP A 70 11.66 14.27 -6.16
C ASP A 70 11.83 12.75 -6.17
N ASP A 71 12.00 12.18 -7.37
CA ASP A 71 12.07 10.72 -7.56
C ASP A 71 13.29 10.11 -6.83
N GLN A 72 14.40 10.85 -6.75
CA GLN A 72 15.62 10.35 -6.10
C GLN A 72 15.45 10.32 -4.59
N ALA A 73 14.87 11.36 -3.99
CA ALA A 73 14.59 11.42 -2.57
C ALA A 73 13.65 10.28 -2.12
N ILE A 74 12.61 9.98 -2.92
CA ILE A 74 11.69 8.85 -2.66
C ILE A 74 12.45 7.51 -2.71
N ALA A 75 13.33 7.32 -3.71
CA ALA A 75 14.11 6.09 -3.83
C ALA A 75 15.11 5.92 -2.67
N ASP A 76 15.78 6.99 -2.26
CA ASP A 76 16.73 6.99 -1.15
C ASP A 76 16.02 6.69 0.17
N GLU A 77 14.84 7.28 0.41
CA GLU A 77 14.02 6.98 1.59
C GLU A 77 13.60 5.51 1.62
N TYR A 78 13.18 4.94 0.48
CA TYR A 78 12.83 3.52 0.40
C TYR A 78 14.01 2.62 0.80
N VAL A 79 15.20 2.91 0.28
CA VAL A 79 16.41 2.13 0.60
C VAL A 79 16.80 2.30 2.06
N ALA A 80 16.67 3.51 2.62
CA ALA A 80 16.94 3.75 4.03
C ALA A 80 15.99 2.96 4.95
N LEU A 81 14.69 2.96 4.64
CA LEU A 81 13.66 2.29 5.46
C LEU A 81 13.72 0.76 5.35
N PHE A 82 13.92 0.24 4.13
CA PHE A 82 13.73 -1.18 3.84
C PHE A 82 15.01 -1.93 3.43
N GLY A 83 16.04 -1.22 2.94
CA GLY A 83 17.21 -1.77 2.25
C GLY A 83 18.50 -1.88 3.07
N GLY A 84 18.43 -1.72 4.39
CA GLY A 84 19.61 -1.72 5.27
C GLY A 84 20.33 -3.08 5.33
N MET A 85 21.66 -3.08 5.09
CA MET A 85 22.54 -4.26 5.15
C MET A 85 22.69 -4.87 6.55
N THR A 86 22.41 -4.11 7.60
CA THR A 86 22.64 -4.53 9.00
C THR A 86 21.35 -4.60 9.82
N LYS A 87 20.38 -3.72 9.55
CA LYS A 87 19.00 -3.77 10.07
C LYS A 87 18.15 -2.72 9.34
N PRO A 88 17.10 -3.09 8.59
CA PRO A 88 16.14 -2.11 8.12
C PRO A 88 15.31 -1.59 9.30
N ASP A 89 14.88 -0.33 9.22
CA ASP A 89 13.97 0.27 10.20
C ASP A 89 12.61 -0.44 10.18
N VAL A 90 12.19 -0.88 8.98
CA VAL A 90 10.96 -1.64 8.76
C VAL A 90 11.29 -2.91 7.98
N TYR A 91 10.99 -4.07 8.55
CA TYR A 91 11.08 -5.33 7.82
C TYR A 91 9.84 -5.51 6.93
N LEU A 92 10.04 -5.78 5.64
CA LEU A 92 8.97 -6.07 4.66
C LEU A 92 8.49 -7.53 4.69
N TYR A 93 8.69 -8.22 5.82
CA TYR A 93 8.39 -9.65 5.95
C TYR A 93 7.44 -9.89 7.13
N GLY A 94 6.22 -10.35 6.82
CA GLY A 94 5.22 -10.67 7.85
C GLY A 94 5.71 -11.68 8.88
N SER A 95 6.60 -12.60 8.50
CA SER A 95 7.19 -13.56 9.46
C SER A 95 7.92 -12.87 10.61
N HIS A 96 8.58 -11.73 10.37
CA HIS A 96 9.29 -11.01 11.41
C HIS A 96 8.36 -10.52 12.51
N TYR A 97 7.18 -9.99 12.16
CA TYR A 97 6.20 -9.53 13.14
C TYR A 97 5.41 -10.66 13.79
N LEU A 98 5.27 -11.81 13.10
CA LEU A 98 4.53 -12.96 13.62
C LEU A 98 5.36 -13.89 14.50
N SER A 99 6.66 -14.05 14.22
CA SER A 99 7.53 -14.99 14.95
C SER A 99 8.85 -14.42 15.42
N GLY A 100 9.21 -13.19 15.04
CA GLY A 100 10.51 -12.59 15.31
C GLY A 100 11.60 -12.98 14.31
N PHE A 101 11.34 -13.98 13.43
CA PHE A 101 12.33 -14.51 12.49
C PHE A 101 11.91 -14.31 11.03
N LEU A 102 12.90 -14.08 10.16
CA LEU A 102 12.67 -14.01 8.72
C LEU A 102 12.44 -15.41 8.13
N ASN A 103 11.46 -15.53 7.23
CA ASN A 103 11.16 -16.74 6.44
C ASN A 103 10.84 -18.01 7.25
N GLU A 104 10.26 -17.87 8.45
CA GLU A 104 9.97 -19.00 9.33
C GLU A 104 8.57 -19.64 9.05
N LYS A 105 8.05 -20.43 9.99
CA LYS A 105 6.81 -21.23 9.87
C LYS A 105 5.61 -20.53 9.19
N PRO A 106 5.36 -19.21 9.35
CA PRO A 106 4.29 -18.53 8.62
C PRO A 106 4.47 -18.58 7.09
N LEU A 107 5.69 -18.45 6.57
CA LEU A 107 5.97 -18.51 5.13
C LEU A 107 5.72 -19.91 4.56
N ALA A 108 6.06 -20.95 5.33
CA ALA A 108 5.81 -22.34 4.93
C ALA A 108 4.30 -22.63 4.79
N ARG A 109 3.47 -22.08 5.68
CA ARG A 109 2.00 -22.19 5.57
C ARG A 109 1.46 -21.45 4.36
N LEU A 110 1.96 -20.24 4.10
CA LEU A 110 1.54 -19.46 2.93
C LEU A 110 1.84 -20.18 1.61
N ARG A 111 2.99 -20.83 1.48
CA ARG A 111 3.38 -21.56 0.26
C ARG A 111 2.60 -22.87 0.04
N ALA A 112 2.00 -23.41 1.09
CA ALA A 112 1.23 -24.66 1.03
C ALA A 112 -0.28 -24.41 0.83
N ALA A 113 -0.71 -23.14 0.81
CA ALA A 113 -2.09 -22.71 0.61
C ALA A 113 -2.40 -22.48 -0.87
#